data_AF-A0A7L5E328-F1
#
_entry.id   AF-A0A7L5E328-F1
#
_cell.length_a   1.000
_cell.length_b   1.000
_cell.length_c   1.000
_cell.angle_alpha   90.00
_cell.angle_beta   90.00
_cell.angle_gamma   90.00
#
_symmetry.space_group_name_H-M   'P 1'
#
loop_
_entity.id
_entity.type
_entity.pdbx_description
1 polymer ?
#
loop_
_entity_poly.entity_id
_entity_poly.type
_entity_poly.pdbx_seq_one_letter_code
_entity_poly.pdbx_strand_id
1 'polypeptide(L)'
;MKFTPFLALLLVFKLFATAQTVPVRVGQHAFTIQYITFDNKNKPGTVLIRSLGRDEYSIEGEQRDKLKNDYVTIKGTFLARGRELKFNGKIVSKISYVNNGQPCESTGLVIFKASGKRKYWRLQQMLNCDGISTDYIDIFF
;
A
#
# COMPACT_ATOMS: atom_id res chain seq x y z
N MET A 1 64.73 12.38 30.94
CA MET A 1 63.82 12.02 29.83
C MET A 1 62.52 11.50 30.45
N LYS A 2 61.41 12.23 30.31
CA LYS A 2 60.07 11.82 30.75
C LYS A 2 59.16 11.86 29.52
N PHE A 3 58.65 10.70 29.11
CA PHE A 3 57.69 10.57 28.02
C PHE A 3 56.32 10.25 28.62
N THR A 4 55.36 11.15 28.43
CA THR A 4 53.96 10.97 28.79
C THR A 4 53.20 10.60 27.52
N PRO A 5 52.47 9.47 27.44
CA PRO A 5 51.62 9.20 26.30
C PRO A 5 50.22 9.81 26.53
N PHE A 6 49.79 10.64 25.59
CA PHE A 6 48.43 11.17 25.52
C PHE A 6 47.54 10.11 24.85
N LEU A 7 46.61 9.53 25.61
CA LEU A 7 45.65 8.55 25.10
C LEU A 7 44.45 9.32 24.52
N ALA A 8 44.37 9.42 23.18
CA ALA A 8 43.22 10.02 22.51
C ALA A 8 42.06 9.02 22.46
N LEU A 9 41.00 9.29 23.21
CA LEU A 9 39.75 8.54 23.20
C LEU A 9 38.87 9.02 22.04
N LEU A 10 38.80 8.23 20.96
CA LEU A 10 37.90 8.47 19.82
C LEU A 10 36.48 8.02 20.18
N LEU A 11 35.61 8.98 20.48
CA LEU A 11 34.17 8.75 20.68
C LEU A 11 33.48 8.64 19.31
N VAL A 12 33.19 7.40 18.89
CA VAL A 12 32.42 7.14 17.65
C VAL A 12 30.93 7.27 17.96
N PHE A 13 30.36 8.47 17.77
CA PHE A 13 28.92 8.65 17.74
C PHE A 13 28.35 8.00 16.47
N LYS A 14 27.70 6.84 16.62
CA LYS A 14 26.87 6.27 15.54
C LYS A 14 25.62 7.13 15.40
N LEU A 15 25.61 8.02 14.41
CA LEU A 15 24.40 8.72 13.98
C LEU A 15 23.45 7.70 13.36
N PHE A 16 22.40 7.32 14.08
CA PHE A 16 21.25 6.65 13.48
C PHE A 16 20.49 7.71 12.68
N ALA A 17 20.67 7.71 11.36
CA ALA A 17 19.87 8.52 10.46
C ALA A 17 18.43 7.98 10.48
N THR A 18 17.52 8.69 11.16
CA THR A 18 16.08 8.47 10.99
C THR A 18 15.70 9.02 9.62
N ALA A 19 15.44 8.14 8.65
CA ALA A 19 14.86 8.55 7.38
C ALA A 19 13.49 9.17 7.66
N GLN A 20 13.39 10.50 7.63
CA GLN A 20 12.14 11.22 7.83
C GLN A 20 11.24 10.95 6.63
N THR A 21 10.29 10.04 6.80
CA THR A 21 9.32 9.69 5.76
C THR A 21 8.24 10.76 5.74
N VAL A 22 8.01 11.36 4.58
CA VAL A 22 6.89 12.29 4.39
C VAL A 22 5.59 11.57 4.79
N PRO A 23 4.78 12.13 5.70
CA PRO A 23 3.53 11.50 6.12
C PRO A 23 2.60 11.26 4.93
N VAL A 24 1.85 10.16 4.96
CA VAL A 24 0.80 9.90 3.97
C VAL A 24 -0.30 10.95 4.14
N ARG A 25 -0.75 11.54 3.02
CA ARG A 25 -1.88 12.47 2.99
C ARG A 25 -3.12 11.73 3.50
N VAL A 26 -3.87 12.36 4.41
CA VAL A 26 -5.14 11.83 4.89
C VAL A 26 -6.29 12.29 3.99
N GLY A 27 -7.43 11.60 4.08
CA GLY A 27 -8.62 11.91 3.29
C GLY A 27 -8.85 10.91 2.16
N GLN A 28 -9.50 11.37 1.10
CA GLN A 28 -9.87 10.51 -0.04
C GLN A 28 -8.69 10.33 -1.01
N HIS A 29 -8.53 9.10 -1.48
CA HIS A 29 -7.58 8.68 -2.50
C HIS A 29 -8.29 7.85 -3.55
N ALA A 30 -7.87 7.98 -4.81
CA ALA A 30 -8.33 7.07 -5.85
C ALA A 30 -7.82 5.65 -5.55
N PHE A 31 -8.67 4.67 -5.81
CA PHE A 31 -8.41 3.25 -5.57
C PHE A 31 -8.90 2.43 -6.74
N THR A 32 -8.05 1.58 -7.31
CA THR A 32 -8.37 0.91 -8.57
C THR A 32 -7.85 -0.52 -8.64
N ILE A 33 -8.56 -1.37 -9.37
CA ILE A 33 -8.08 -2.62 -9.96
C ILE A 33 -8.14 -2.49 -11.49
N GLN A 34 -7.16 -3.04 -12.21
CA GLN A 34 -7.03 -2.86 -13.65
C GLN A 34 -8.19 -3.42 -14.48
N TYR A 35 -8.94 -4.38 -13.92
CA TYR A 35 -10.03 -5.05 -14.64
C TYR A 35 -11.29 -4.18 -14.79
N ILE A 36 -11.43 -3.14 -13.97
CA ILE A 36 -12.56 -2.20 -14.04
C ILE A 36 -12.11 -0.99 -14.87
N THR A 37 -12.46 -1.02 -16.16
CA THR A 37 -12.13 0.04 -17.13
C THR A 37 -12.77 1.37 -16.75
N PHE A 38 -12.06 2.48 -16.99
CA PHE A 38 -12.62 3.82 -16.83
C PHE A 38 -13.37 4.24 -18.08
N ASP A 39 -14.64 4.60 -17.92
CA ASP A 39 -15.50 5.12 -18.98
C ASP A 39 -16.55 6.07 -18.38
N ASN A 40 -17.58 6.43 -19.16
CA ASN A 40 -18.66 7.29 -18.70
C ASN A 40 -19.49 6.68 -17.54
N LYS A 41 -19.43 5.38 -17.32
CA LYS A 41 -20.18 4.64 -16.29
C LYS A 41 -19.29 4.26 -15.10
N ASN A 42 -17.99 4.07 -15.34
CA ASN A 42 -17.02 3.60 -14.37
C ASN A 42 -15.93 4.65 -14.11
N LYS A 43 -15.88 5.13 -12.85
CA LYS A 43 -14.83 6.02 -12.36
C LYS A 43 -13.85 5.23 -11.48
N PRO A 44 -12.66 5.78 -11.18
CA PRO A 44 -11.84 5.24 -10.11
C PRO A 44 -12.65 5.09 -8.82
N GLY A 45 -12.35 4.02 -8.08
CA GLY A 45 -12.88 3.84 -6.74
C GLY A 45 -12.27 4.85 -5.77
N THR A 46 -12.69 4.78 -4.52
CA THR A 46 -12.20 5.69 -3.48
C THR A 46 -11.94 4.93 -2.21
N VAL A 47 -10.81 5.25 -1.57
CA VAL A 47 -10.49 4.86 -0.21
C VAL A 47 -10.32 6.09 0.67
N LEU A 48 -10.70 5.97 1.93
CA LEU A 48 -10.53 7.00 2.94
C LEU A 48 -9.43 6.60 3.91
N ILE A 49 -8.34 7.37 3.91
CA ILE A 49 -7.19 7.19 4.78
C ILE A 49 -7.33 8.11 6.00
N ARG A 50 -7.18 7.56 7.21
CA ARG A 50 -7.16 8.34 8.46
C ARG A 50 -5.90 8.03 9.24
N SER A 51 -5.31 9.06 9.84
CA SER A 51 -4.15 8.87 10.73
C SER A 51 -4.59 8.19 12.03
N LEU A 52 -3.80 7.20 12.46
CA LEU A 52 -3.87 6.58 13.78
C LEU A 52 -2.70 7.02 14.67
N GLY A 53 -1.78 7.84 14.15
CA GLY A 53 -0.62 8.39 14.86
C GLY A 53 0.72 7.83 14.38
N ARG A 54 1.79 8.61 14.58
CA ARG A 54 3.16 8.35 14.07
C ARG A 54 3.17 8.12 12.56
N ASP A 55 3.14 6.86 12.14
CA ASP A 55 3.20 6.39 10.75
C ASP A 55 2.13 5.33 10.45
N GLU A 56 1.14 5.21 11.34
CA GLU A 56 0.06 4.24 11.24
C GLU A 56 -1.23 4.91 10.78
N TYR A 57 -1.94 4.23 9.89
CA TYR A 57 -3.14 4.75 9.24
C TYR A 57 -4.19 3.65 9.13
N SER A 58 -5.48 4.02 9.22
CA SER A 58 -6.57 3.17 8.76
C SER A 58 -6.94 3.51 7.32
N ILE A 59 -7.41 2.50 6.59
CA ILE A 59 -7.87 2.61 5.21
C ILE A 59 -9.12 1.76 5.02
N GLU A 60 -10.12 2.35 4.37
CA GLU A 60 -11.33 1.64 3.97
C GLU A 60 -11.89 2.23 2.68
N GLY A 61 -12.33 1.37 1.76
CA GLY A 61 -13.02 1.81 0.55
C GLY A 61 -13.10 0.73 -0.51
N GLU A 62 -13.51 1.14 -1.71
CA GLU A 62 -13.81 0.22 -2.80
C GLU A 62 -13.77 0.88 -4.19
N GLN A 63 -13.67 0.03 -5.21
CA GLN A 63 -14.03 0.33 -6.59
C GLN A 63 -15.07 -0.69 -7.05
N ARG A 64 -16.06 -0.24 -7.82
CA ARG A 64 -17.15 -1.09 -8.31
C ARG A 64 -17.52 -0.76 -9.76
N ASP A 65 -17.66 -1.78 -10.57
CA ASP A 65 -18.28 -1.71 -11.89
C ASP A 65 -19.81 -1.75 -11.73
N LYS A 66 -20.51 -0.75 -12.28
CA LYS A 66 -21.97 -0.63 -12.11
C LYS A 66 -22.79 -1.65 -12.89
N LEU A 67 -22.22 -2.22 -13.96
CA LEU A 67 -22.92 -3.14 -14.86
C LEU A 67 -22.60 -4.59 -14.57
N LYS A 68 -21.32 -4.89 -14.36
CA LYS A 68 -20.81 -6.26 -14.22
C LYS A 68 -20.82 -6.76 -12.78
N ASN A 69 -21.10 -5.87 -11.81
CA ASN A 69 -21.01 -6.21 -10.39
C ASN A 69 -19.60 -6.64 -9.97
N ASP A 70 -18.58 -6.27 -10.77
CA ASP A 70 -17.16 -6.47 -10.49
C ASP A 70 -16.73 -5.44 -9.44
N TYR A 71 -15.84 -5.82 -8.53
CA TYR A 71 -15.38 -4.93 -7.49
C TYR A 71 -14.00 -5.28 -6.94
N VAL A 72 -13.41 -4.30 -6.25
CA VAL A 72 -12.35 -4.51 -5.28
C VAL A 72 -12.67 -3.71 -4.02
N THR A 73 -12.52 -4.31 -2.85
CA THR A 73 -12.65 -3.64 -1.54
C THR A 73 -11.35 -3.77 -0.76
N ILE A 74 -11.10 -2.82 0.14
CA ILE A 74 -9.98 -2.84 1.07
C ILE A 74 -10.44 -2.29 2.42
N LYS A 75 -10.05 -2.98 3.50
CA LYS A 75 -10.27 -2.52 4.87
C LYS A 75 -9.15 -3.01 5.78
N GLY A 76 -8.53 -2.11 6.51
CA GLY A 76 -7.46 -2.47 7.44
C GLY A 76 -6.66 -1.27 7.93
N THR A 77 -5.43 -1.56 8.37
CA THR A 77 -4.44 -0.57 8.74
C THR A 77 -3.17 -0.74 7.93
N PHE A 78 -2.34 0.29 7.86
CA PHE A 78 -1.00 0.16 7.33
C PHE A 78 0.01 1.03 8.08
N LEU A 79 1.26 0.57 8.08
CA LEU A 79 2.42 1.37 8.45
C LEU A 79 3.06 1.94 7.19
N ALA A 80 3.22 3.26 7.14
CA ALA A 80 3.90 3.95 6.05
C ALA A 80 5.41 4.03 6.31
N ARG A 81 6.22 3.54 5.37
CA ARG A 81 7.68 3.62 5.41
C ARG A 81 8.21 4.03 4.04
N GLY A 82 8.33 5.35 3.84
CA GLY A 82 8.86 5.92 2.61
C GLY A 82 7.95 5.63 1.42
N ARG A 83 8.36 4.70 0.55
CA ARG A 83 7.60 4.31 -0.65
C ARG A 83 6.87 2.98 -0.50
N GLU A 84 6.80 2.44 0.71
CA GLU A 84 6.15 1.17 1.01
C GLU A 84 5.08 1.36 2.10
N LEU A 85 3.96 0.66 1.95
CA LEU A 85 2.92 0.52 2.96
C LEU A 85 2.89 -0.95 3.39
N LYS A 86 3.11 -1.21 4.68
CA LYS A 86 2.92 -2.54 5.27
C LYS A 86 1.48 -2.61 5.75
N PHE A 87 0.61 -3.20 4.93
CA PHE A 87 -0.81 -3.29 5.19
C PHE A 87 -1.14 -4.56 5.98
N ASN A 88 -2.08 -4.45 6.91
CA ASN A 88 -2.72 -5.55 7.60
C ASN A 88 -4.24 -5.39 7.51
N GLY A 89 -4.93 -6.36 6.93
CA GLY A 89 -6.38 -6.31 6.83
C GLY A 89 -6.94 -7.27 5.80
N LYS A 90 -8.04 -6.88 5.18
CA LYS A 90 -8.73 -7.67 4.17
C LYS A 90 -8.84 -6.89 2.86
N ILE A 91 -8.48 -7.54 1.76
CA ILE A 91 -8.72 -7.09 0.39
C ILE A 91 -9.57 -8.17 -0.27
N VAL A 92 -10.64 -7.77 -0.95
CA VAL A 92 -11.49 -8.69 -1.71
C VAL A 92 -11.62 -8.17 -3.12
N SER A 93 -11.17 -8.93 -4.10
CA SER A 93 -11.45 -8.68 -5.51
C SER A 93 -12.47 -9.68 -6.02
N LYS A 94 -13.38 -9.24 -6.88
CA LYS A 94 -14.28 -10.13 -7.61
C LYS A 94 -14.44 -9.58 -9.01
N ILE A 95 -13.98 -10.34 -9.99
CA ILE A 95 -14.09 -10.00 -11.41
C ILE A 95 -14.82 -11.15 -12.09
N SER A 96 -15.89 -10.83 -12.80
CA SER A 96 -16.85 -11.76 -13.40
C SER A 96 -16.21 -12.86 -14.26
N TYR A 97 -15.06 -12.60 -14.86
CA TYR A 97 -14.33 -13.53 -15.73
C TYR A 97 -12.99 -14.03 -15.15
N VAL A 98 -12.63 -13.66 -13.92
CA VAL A 98 -11.43 -14.16 -13.21
C VAL A 98 -11.88 -15.08 -12.09
N ASN A 99 -11.11 -16.12 -11.77
CA ASN A 99 -11.43 -17.06 -10.68
C ASN A 99 -12.88 -17.60 -10.77
N ASN A 100 -13.35 -17.91 -11.98
CA ASN A 100 -14.73 -18.35 -12.25
C ASN A 100 -15.81 -17.42 -11.68
N GLY A 101 -15.53 -16.10 -11.65
CA GLY A 101 -16.41 -15.09 -11.08
C GLY A 101 -16.52 -15.12 -9.55
N GLN A 102 -15.73 -15.95 -8.87
CA GLN A 102 -15.70 -16.06 -7.42
C GLN A 102 -14.80 -14.98 -6.80
N PRO A 103 -15.17 -14.42 -5.64
CA PRO A 103 -14.30 -13.51 -4.91
C PRO A 103 -12.95 -14.16 -4.56
N CYS A 104 -11.88 -13.40 -4.72
CA CYS A 104 -10.58 -13.72 -4.17
C CYS A 104 -10.32 -12.85 -2.94
N GLU A 105 -10.00 -13.50 -1.82
CA GLU A 105 -9.74 -12.83 -0.55
C GLU A 105 -8.26 -12.91 -0.19
N SER A 106 -7.64 -11.74 0.02
CA SER A 106 -6.32 -11.62 0.63
C SER A 106 -6.48 -11.07 2.03
N THR A 107 -6.10 -11.85 3.04
CA THR A 107 -6.17 -11.47 4.46
C THR A 107 -4.80 -11.44 5.11
N GLY A 108 -4.62 -10.55 6.08
CA GLY A 108 -3.38 -10.40 6.83
C GLY A 108 -2.40 -9.44 6.19
N LEU A 109 -1.11 -9.77 6.28
CA LEU A 109 -0.01 -8.88 5.95
C LEU A 109 0.33 -8.89 4.46
N VAL A 110 0.23 -7.74 3.80
CA VAL A 110 0.69 -7.53 2.43
C VAL A 110 1.45 -6.22 2.28
N ILE A 111 2.17 -6.07 1.18
CA ILE A 111 2.98 -4.89 0.89
C ILE A 111 2.34 -4.14 -0.28
N PHE A 112 2.20 -2.84 -0.13
CA PHE A 112 2.02 -1.94 -1.27
C PHE A 112 3.31 -1.15 -1.50
N LYS A 113 3.71 -0.99 -2.76
CA LYS A 113 4.97 -0.31 -3.11
C LYS A 113 4.77 0.67 -4.27
N ALA A 114 5.37 1.84 -4.13
CA ALA A 114 5.45 2.82 -5.21
C ALA A 114 6.84 2.75 -5.88
N SER A 115 6.90 2.26 -7.12
CA SER A 115 8.18 2.11 -7.86
C SER A 115 8.42 3.25 -8.84
N GLY A 116 9.68 3.67 -8.99
CA GLY A 116 10.10 4.69 -9.95
C GLY A 116 9.33 6.01 -9.79
N LYS A 117 8.78 6.53 -10.89
CA LYS A 117 8.05 7.81 -10.95
C LYS A 117 6.53 7.68 -10.72
N ARG A 118 6.02 6.48 -10.40
CA ARG A 118 4.58 6.22 -10.19
C ARG A 118 4.02 7.06 -9.05
N LYS A 119 2.74 7.46 -9.21
CA LYS A 119 1.96 8.27 -8.28
C LYS A 119 0.91 7.43 -7.52
N TYR A 120 1.21 6.15 -7.34
CA TYR A 120 0.40 5.18 -6.62
C TYR A 120 1.29 4.12 -5.97
N TRP A 121 0.80 3.52 -4.90
CA TRP A 121 1.33 2.29 -4.34
C TRP A 121 0.54 1.10 -4.89
N ARG A 122 1.23 0.08 -5.41
CA ARG A 122 0.61 -1.14 -5.94
C ARG A 122 0.81 -2.31 -4.98
N LEU A 123 -0.23 -3.13 -4.78
CA LEU A 123 -0.13 -4.40 -4.06
C LEU A 123 1.00 -5.26 -4.66
N GLN A 124 1.85 -5.88 -3.84
CA GLN A 124 2.95 -6.72 -4.33
C GLN A 124 2.59 -8.20 -4.40
N GLN A 125 1.71 -8.66 -3.51
CA GLN A 125 1.11 -10.00 -3.53
C GLN A 125 -0.03 -10.03 -4.55
N MET A 126 0.30 -9.89 -5.82
CA MET A 126 -0.67 -9.64 -6.89
C MET A 126 -1.35 -10.91 -7.42
N LEU A 127 -0.88 -12.11 -7.08
CA LEU A 127 -1.43 -13.34 -7.66
C LEU A 127 -2.87 -13.54 -7.16
N ASN A 128 -3.81 -13.66 -8.08
CA ASN A 128 -5.20 -13.97 -7.78
C ASN A 128 -5.34 -15.43 -7.31
N CYS A 129 -6.48 -15.76 -6.70
CA CYS A 129 -6.79 -17.08 -6.15
C CYS A 129 -6.90 -18.18 -7.21
N ASP A 130 -7.04 -17.82 -8.49
CA ASP A 130 -6.95 -18.77 -9.61
C ASP A 130 -5.51 -19.24 -9.91
N GLY A 131 -4.50 -18.63 -9.27
CA GLY A 131 -3.09 -19.00 -9.40
C GLY A 131 -2.43 -18.58 -10.71
N ILE A 132 -3.12 -17.82 -11.58
CA ILE A 132 -2.59 -17.40 -12.89
C ILE A 132 -2.82 -15.91 -13.17
N SER A 133 -3.92 -15.35 -12.71
CA SER A 133 -4.30 -13.96 -12.94
C SER A 133 -3.57 -13.05 -11.95
N THR A 134 -3.34 -11.81 -12.37
CA THR A 134 -2.67 -10.81 -11.53
C THR A 134 -3.66 -9.71 -11.18
N ASP A 135 -3.77 -9.31 -9.93
CA ASP A 135 -4.60 -8.21 -9.45
C ASP A 135 -3.74 -6.97 -9.23
N TYR A 136 -3.74 -6.04 -10.18
CA TYR A 136 -3.07 -4.76 -10.05
C TYR A 136 -3.95 -3.78 -9.28
N ILE A 137 -3.87 -3.89 -7.95
CA ILE A 137 -4.59 -3.04 -7.02
C ILE A 137 -3.71 -1.85 -6.63
N ASP A 138 -4.17 -0.65 -6.94
CA ASP A 138 -3.44 0.61 -6.79
C ASP A 138 -4.16 1.58 -5.82
N ILE A 139 -3.37 2.17 -4.92
CA ILE A 139 -3.78 3.28 -4.04
C ILE A 139 -3.00 4.53 -4.47
N PHE A 140 -3.69 5.57 -4.93
CA PHE A 140 -3.05 6.80 -5.41
C PHE A 140 -2.65 7.73 -4.25
N PHE A 141 -1.67 8.61 -4.46
CA PHE A 141 -1.13 9.54 -3.43
C PHE A 141 -2.12 10.63 -2.97
#